data_AF-A0A3D2RWV9-F1
#
_entry.id   AF-A0A3D2RWV9-F1
#
_cell.length_a   1.000
_cell.length_b   1.000
_cell.length_c   1.000
_cell.angle_alpha   90.00
_cell.angle_beta   90.00
_cell.angle_gamma   90.00
#
_symmetry.space_group_name_H-M   'P 1'
#
loop_
_entity.id
_entity.type
_entity.pdbx_description
1 polymer ?
#
loop_
_entity_poly.entity_id
_entity_poly.type
_entity_poly.pdbx_seq_one_letter_code
_entity_poly.pdbx_strand_id
1 'polypeptide(L)'
;TAAIAAMIWGLIFSFLMTLVRLRLLWWPLYPVGYAISGTWAVNFFWFSVLISYLIKFSILRFSGLRTYRRVAPFFLGLVLGEFMIGSMWGLVGIFLQKPMYRFIW
;
A
#
# COMPACT_ATOMS: atom_id res chain seq x y z
N THR A 1 19.92 -23.93 24.41
CA THR A 1 20.83 -23.77 23.24
C THR A 1 20.10 -23.25 22.02
N ALA A 2 18.97 -23.85 21.60
CA ALA A 2 18.18 -23.38 20.44
C ALA A 2 17.69 -21.92 20.56
N ALA A 3 17.26 -21.47 21.73
CA ALA A 3 16.81 -20.09 21.95
C ALA A 3 17.95 -19.05 21.79
N ILE A 4 19.15 -19.40 22.25
CA ILE A 4 20.33 -18.54 22.13
C ILE A 4 20.75 -18.43 20.65
N ALA A 5 20.70 -19.54 19.91
CA ALA A 5 20.95 -19.53 18.47
C ALA A 5 19.95 -18.65 17.71
N ALA A 6 18.66 -18.70 18.08
CA ALA A 6 17.63 -17.85 17.49
C ALA A 6 17.85 -16.36 17.78
N MET A 7 18.24 -16.01 19.01
CA MET A 7 18.57 -14.63 19.39
C MET A 7 19.77 -14.08 18.62
N ILE A 8 20.83 -14.88 18.48
CA ILE A 8 22.03 -14.50 17.71
C ILE A 8 21.68 -14.32 16.23
N TRP A 9 20.86 -15.22 15.67
CA TRP A 9 20.36 -15.08 14.30
C TRP A 9 19.56 -13.79 14.10
N GLY A 10 18.63 -13.49 15.02
CA GLY A 10 17.83 -12.27 14.98
C GLY A 10 18.69 -11.00 15.07
N LEU A 11 19.74 -11.02 15.91
CA LEU A 11 20.70 -9.93 16.04
C LEU A 11 21.48 -9.70 14.74
N ILE A 12 22.05 -10.77 14.18
CA ILE A 12 22.83 -10.72 12.94
C ILE A 12 21.96 -10.25 11.77
N PHE A 13 20.74 -10.77 11.66
CA PHE A 13 19.80 -10.40 10.60
C PHE A 13 19.37 -8.92 10.71
N SER A 14 19.07 -8.44 11.92
CA SER A 14 18.71 -7.04 12.17
C SER A 14 19.88 -6.09 11.87
N PHE A 15 21.10 -6.49 12.22
CA PHE A 15 22.30 -5.71 11.96
C PHE A 15 22.62 -5.64 10.47
N LEU A 16 22.48 -6.77 9.75
CA LEU A 16 22.61 -6.83 8.29
C LEU A 16 21.58 -5.95 7.59
N MET A 17 20.31 -6.00 7.99
CA MET A 17 19.29 -5.10 7.44
C MET A 17 19.61 -3.63 7.66
N THR A 18 20.17 -3.28 8.82
CA THR A 18 20.56 -1.89 9.14
C THR A 18 21.73 -1.43 8.26
N LEU A 19 22.73 -2.29 8.02
CA LEU A 19 23.86 -1.99 7.13
C LEU A 19 23.43 -1.86 5.66
N VAL A 20 22.51 -2.72 5.20
CA VAL A 20 21.93 -2.62 3.85
C VAL A 20 21.16 -1.30 3.69
N ARG A 21 20.42 -0.87 4.72
CA ARG A 21 19.72 0.42 4.73
C ARG A 21 20.68 1.61 4.63
N LEU A 22 21.87 1.53 5.22
CA LEU A 22 22.87 2.62 5.19
C LEU A 22 23.62 2.73 3.86
N ARG A 23 23.86 1.62 3.15
CA ARG A 23 24.59 1.64 1.86
C ARG A 23 23.71 1.84 0.63
N LEU A 24 22.43 1.48 0.69
CA LEU A 24 21.58 1.39 -0.51
C LEU A 24 20.39 2.35 -0.43
N LEU A 25 20.67 3.65 -0.29
CA LEU A 25 19.70 4.75 -0.50
C LEU A 25 19.06 4.72 -1.91
N TRP A 26 19.68 4.02 -2.86
CA TRP A 26 19.23 3.86 -4.24
C TRP A 26 18.53 2.52 -4.53
N TRP A 27 18.42 1.58 -3.57
CA TRP A 27 17.67 0.35 -3.82
C TRP A 27 16.15 0.62 -3.78
N PRO A 28 15.38 0.15 -4.77
CA PRO A 28 13.94 0.34 -4.86
C PRO A 28 13.15 -0.47 -3.80
N LEU A 29 13.84 -1.30 -3.01
CA LEU A 29 13.28 -2.05 -1.90
C LEU A 29 13.15 -1.14 -0.68
N TYR A 30 12.09 -0.34 -0.65
CA TYR A 30 11.73 0.48 0.49
C TYR A 30 11.63 -0.39 1.76
N PRO A 31 12.44 -0.14 2.82
CA PRO A 31 12.36 -0.87 4.09
C PRO A 31 10.99 -0.78 4.76
N VAL A 32 10.21 0.25 4.41
CA VAL A 32 8.81 0.40 4.78
C VAL A 32 8.01 -0.80 4.27
N GLY A 33 8.09 -1.14 2.98
CA GLY A 33 7.37 -2.28 2.39
C GLY A 33 7.65 -3.60 3.09
N TYR A 34 8.89 -3.81 3.56
CA TYR A 34 9.25 -4.97 4.37
C TYR A 34 8.60 -4.93 5.76
N ALA A 35 8.62 -3.76 6.43
CA ALA A 35 8.03 -3.57 7.77
C ALA A 35 6.50 -3.72 7.80
N ILE A 36 5.80 -3.31 6.73
CA ILE A 36 4.34 -3.45 6.62
C ILE A 36 3.89 -4.78 5.99
N SER A 37 4.80 -5.59 5.44
CA SER A 37 4.44 -6.88 4.79
C SER A 37 3.74 -7.87 5.73
N GLY A 38 3.98 -7.78 7.04
CA GLY A 38 3.31 -8.58 8.07
C GLY A 38 1.94 -8.07 8.53
N THR A 39 1.51 -6.89 8.07
CA THR A 39 0.21 -6.32 8.48
C THR A 39 -0.91 -6.86 7.58
N TRP A 40 -2.06 -7.21 8.18
CA TRP A 40 -3.22 -7.76 7.45
C TRP A 40 -3.67 -6.88 6.28
N ALA A 41 -3.60 -5.56 6.45
CA ALA A 41 -3.88 -4.58 5.40
C ALA A 41 -3.02 -4.79 4.13
N VAL A 42 -1.74 -5.13 4.28
CA VAL A 42 -0.87 -5.35 3.11
C VAL A 42 -1.23 -6.63 2.37
N ASN A 43 -1.68 -7.69 3.05
CA ASN A 43 -2.15 -8.91 2.40
C ASN A 43 -3.44 -8.70 1.58
N PHE A 44 -4.27 -7.72 1.92
CA PHE A 44 -5.45 -7.36 1.11
C PHE A 44 -5.10 -6.40 -0.03
N PHE A 45 -4.22 -5.44 0.21
CA PHE A 45 -3.95 -4.36 -0.74
C PHE A 45 -2.70 -4.59 -1.62
N TRP A 46 -1.88 -5.62 -1.39
CA TRP A 46 -0.62 -5.82 -2.14
C TRP A 46 -0.81 -5.81 -3.66
N PHE A 47 -1.88 -6.45 -4.15
CA PHE A 47 -2.17 -6.51 -5.58
C PHE A 47 -2.60 -5.15 -6.14
N SER A 48 -3.43 -4.40 -5.42
CA SER A 48 -3.82 -3.03 -5.77
C SER A 48 -2.62 -2.08 -5.78
N VAL A 49 -1.72 -2.22 -4.80
CA VAL A 49 -0.46 -1.47 -4.71
C VAL A 49 0.45 -1.81 -5.89
N LEU A 50 0.55 -3.07 -6.29
CA LEU A 50 1.34 -3.51 -7.44
C LEU A 50 0.81 -2.90 -8.76
N ILE A 51 -0.51 -2.88 -8.94
CA ILE A 51 -1.15 -2.21 -10.08
C ILE A 51 -0.87 -0.70 -10.07
N SER A 52 -1.06 -0.04 -8.92
CA SER A 52 -0.78 1.39 -8.75
C SER A 52 0.68 1.72 -9.09
N TYR A 53 1.62 0.88 -8.65
CA TYR A 53 3.04 1.01 -8.98
C TYR A 53 3.31 0.88 -10.48
N LEU A 54 2.74 -0.14 -11.14
CA LEU A 54 2.85 -0.33 -12.59
C LEU A 54 2.31 0.86 -13.37
N ILE A 55 1.13 1.37 -13.00
CA ILE A 55 0.53 2.52 -13.66
C ILE A 55 1.40 3.76 -13.47
N LYS A 56 1.83 4.04 -12.22
CA LYS A 56 2.72 5.18 -11.92
C LYS A 56 4.04 5.08 -12.68
N PHE A 57 4.63 3.88 -12.73
CA PHE A 57 5.88 3.62 -13.45
C PHE A 57 5.71 3.89 -14.96
N SER A 58 4.64 3.38 -15.57
CA SER A 58 4.31 3.64 -16.97
C SER A 58 4.11 5.13 -17.25
N ILE A 59 3.35 5.84 -16.42
CA ILE A 59 3.13 7.29 -16.59
C ILE A 59 4.45 8.07 -16.54
N LEU A 60 5.33 7.74 -15.59
CA LEU A 60 6.64 8.38 -15.44
C LEU A 60 7.58 8.04 -16.61
N ARG A 61 7.59 6.78 -17.07
CA ARG A 61 8.43 6.30 -18.16
C ARG A 61 8.09 6.95 -19.50
N PHE A 62 6.80 7.11 -19.82
CA PHE A 62 6.36 7.56 -21.13
C PHE A 62 6.06 9.05 -21.23
N SER A 63 5.74 9.73 -20.11
CA SER A 63 5.05 11.02 -20.19
C SER A 63 5.61 12.14 -19.30
N GLY A 64 6.59 11.84 -18.44
CA GLY A 64 7.29 12.82 -17.61
C GLY A 64 6.41 13.54 -16.57
N LEU A 65 6.98 14.55 -15.90
CA LEU A 65 6.39 15.19 -14.70
C LEU A 65 5.12 16.01 -14.99
N ARG A 66 4.97 16.55 -16.21
CA ARG A 66 3.79 17.35 -16.61
C ARG A 66 2.54 16.48 -16.70
N THR A 67 2.64 15.29 -17.26
CA THR A 67 1.50 14.37 -17.38
C THR A 67 1.10 13.82 -16.02
N TYR A 68 2.06 13.54 -15.13
CA TYR A 68 1.75 13.11 -13.75
C TYR A 68 0.78 14.09 -13.04
N ARG A 69 1.01 15.41 -13.18
CA ARG A 69 0.12 16.44 -12.62
C ARG A 69 -1.27 16.46 -13.26
N ARG A 70 -1.42 16.08 -14.53
CA ARG A 70 -2.72 15.99 -15.22
C ARG A 70 -3.49 14.72 -14.86
N VAL A 71 -2.81 13.62 -14.53
CA VAL A 71 -3.45 12.36 -14.14
C VAL A 71 -3.79 12.33 -12.65
N ALA A 72 -3.13 13.15 -11.82
CA ALA A 72 -3.46 13.32 -10.40
C ALA A 72 -4.98 13.52 -10.10
N PRO A 73 -5.72 14.42 -10.78
CA PRO A 73 -7.15 14.56 -10.55
C PRO A 73 -7.98 13.32 -10.91
N PHE A 74 -7.54 12.48 -11.86
CA PHE A 74 -8.23 11.24 -12.19
C PHE A 74 -8.18 10.22 -11.04
N PHE A 75 -7.01 10.02 -10.43
CA PHE A 75 -6.89 9.13 -9.28
C PHE A 75 -7.64 9.66 -8.05
N LEU A 76 -7.64 10.98 -7.84
CA LEU A 76 -8.47 11.60 -6.81
C LEU A 76 -9.97 11.36 -7.07
N GLY A 77 -10.40 11.44 -8.33
CA GLY A 77 -11.76 11.11 -8.75
C GLY A 77 -12.14 9.64 -8.47
N LEU A 78 -11.22 8.70 -8.69
CA LEU A 78 -11.41 7.28 -8.34
C LEU A 78 -11.64 7.08 -6.84
N VAL A 79 -10.83 7.73 -6.00
CA VAL A 79 -10.96 7.69 -4.54
C VAL A 79 -12.31 8.30 -4.11
N LEU A 80 -12.64 9.48 -4.64
CA LEU A 80 -13.93 10.13 -4.39
C LEU A 80 -15.11 9.26 -4.84
N GLY A 81 -14.99 8.55 -5.96
CA GLY A 81 -16.00 7.63 -6.48
C GLY A 81 -16.31 6.48 -5.52
N GLU A 82 -15.26 5.85 -4.97
CA GLU A 82 -15.43 4.82 -3.92
C GLU A 82 -16.18 5.36 -2.71
N PHE A 83 -15.77 6.53 -2.19
CA PHE A 83 -16.43 7.15 -1.05
C PHE A 83 -17.89 7.53 -1.34
N MET A 84 -18.17 8.06 -2.54
CA MET A 84 -19.52 8.43 -2.96
C MET A 84 -20.43 7.21 -3.05
N ILE A 85 -19.99 6.14 -3.72
CA ILE A 85 -20.74 4.90 -3.86
C ILE A 85 -20.97 4.26 -2.49
N GLY A 86 -19.95 4.23 -1.64
CA GLY A 86 -20.06 3.77 -0.26
C GLY A 86 -21.08 4.53 0.57
N SER A 87 -21.05 5.86 0.49
CA SER A 87 -21.99 6.73 1.19
C SER A 87 -23.42 6.56 0.65
N MET A 88 -23.59 6.43 -0.67
CA MET A 88 -24.90 6.20 -1.29
C MET A 88 -25.49 4.86 -0.84
N TRP A 89 -24.73 3.76 -0.88
CA TRP A 89 -25.19 2.46 -0.40
C TRP A 89 -25.48 2.46 1.11
N GLY A 90 -24.68 3.17 1.90
CA GLY A 90 -24.94 3.38 3.33
C GLY A 90 -26.26 4.11 3.59
N LEU A 91 -26.54 5.19 2.88
CA LEU A 91 -27.80 5.94 2.97
C LEU A 91 -29.00 5.06 2.56
N VAL A 92 -28.90 4.32 1.46
CA VAL A 92 -29.96 3.40 1.02
C VAL A 92 -30.20 2.31 2.08
N GLY A 93 -29.14 1.79 2.72
CA GLY A 93 -29.26 0.82 3.81
C GLY A 93 -30.02 1.36 5.04
N ILE A 94 -29.84 2.65 5.36
CA ILE A 94 -30.58 3.33 6.44
C ILE A 94 -32.07 3.44 6.07
N PHE A 95 -32.39 3.87 4.83
CA PHE A 95 -33.77 4.02 4.39
C PHE A 95 -34.52 2.68 4.29
N LEU A 96 -33.84 1.60 3.86
CA LEU A 96 -34.46 0.28 3.68
C LEU A 96 -34.38 -0.61 4.93
N GLN A 97 -33.83 -0.12 6.05
CA GLN A 97 -33.60 -0.88 7.30
C GLN A 97 -33.01 -2.29 7.09
N LYS A 98 -32.20 -2.44 6.04
CA LYS A 98 -31.53 -3.69 5.69
C LYS A 98 -30.03 -3.47 5.81
N PRO A 99 -29.26 -4.42 6.38
CA PRO A 99 -27.81 -4.33 6.38
C PRO A 99 -27.31 -4.45 4.93
N MET A 100 -27.17 -3.31 4.26
CA MET A 100 -26.56 -3.20 2.94
C MET A 100 -25.05 -3.01 3.06
N TYR A 101 -24.36 -3.08 1.92
CA TYR A 101 -22.91 -2.96 1.82
C TYR A 101 -22.42 -1.79 2.66
N ARG A 102 -21.82 -2.16 3.77
CA ARG A 102 -21.36 -1.25 4.80
C ARG A 102 -19.88 -1.16 4.52
N PHE A 103 -19.39 0.05 4.23
CA PHE A 103 -17.95 0.35 4.21
C PHE A 103 -17.44 0.07 5.63
N ILE A 104 -17.23 -1.20 5.94
CA ILE A 104 -16.63 -1.68 7.18
C ILE A 104 -15.27 -2.20 6.78
N TRP A 105 -14.36 -1.25 6.81
CA TRP A 105 -13.26 -1.37 7.75
C TRP A 105 -13.61 -0.60 9.01
#